data_AF-A0A957AQ62-F1
#
_entry.id   AF-A0A957AQ62-F1
#
_cell.length_a   1.000
_cell.length_b   1.000
_cell.length_c   1.000
_cell.angle_alpha   90.00
_cell.angle_beta   90.00
_cell.angle_gamma   90.00
#
_symmetry.space_group_name_H-M   'P 1'
#
loop_
_entity.id
_entity.type
_entity.pdbx_description
1 polymer ?
#
loop_
_entity_poly.entity_id
_entity_poly.type
_entity_poly.pdbx_seq_one_letter_code
_entity_poly.pdbx_strand_id
1 'polypeptide(L)'
;MLVALALTTGGAPAYADDAPPPVQSPELQDRYLIIGWNDLGMHCLDDRYEVFSILPPYNTMWSQVVRIPANGGEPQVVTSGVTVNYSVQDNTYSAGKVNFWNYAQALFNLPEPLPVNVGLTGKGLAGDMDPASQYFEAVGVPLTPYNDSAPSVRQPYQLANLVASRTGTGELLAETTIVAPVSDEMRCDNCHHDGGVGGISTGDYRLNILTYHDDESGTNLVGSQPVLCASCHASPALGTPGQPGVKYLSHSMHEKHAGEDGVVINTMAASWLHSTGTLGAPPRNPEDGTEDCYQCHPGVETACLRDTMSSAGMWCTNCHGDMRAVGSEDRIPWVDEPKCGDSACHGPQYAENPNT
;
A
#
# COMPACT_ATOMS: atom_id res chain seq x y z
N MET A 1 -51.50 -101.58 9.01
CA MET A 1 -51.59 -101.16 7.59
C MET A 1 -51.31 -99.66 7.58
N LEU A 2 -50.26 -99.24 6.87
CA LEU A 2 -49.62 -97.93 6.99
C LEU A 2 -50.57 -96.76 6.71
N VAL A 3 -50.50 -95.71 7.54
CA VAL A 3 -51.09 -94.39 7.27
C VAL A 3 -50.02 -93.55 6.56
N ALA A 4 -50.28 -93.20 5.30
CA ALA A 4 -49.44 -92.32 4.50
C ALA A 4 -49.72 -90.85 4.86
N LEU A 5 -48.67 -90.11 5.21
CA LEU A 5 -48.69 -88.69 5.52
C LEU A 5 -48.54 -87.90 4.21
N ALA A 6 -49.55 -87.13 3.83
CA ALA A 6 -49.48 -86.22 2.68
C ALA A 6 -48.79 -84.91 3.10
N LEU A 7 -47.63 -84.60 2.51
CA LEU A 7 -47.01 -83.29 2.61
C LEU A 7 -47.69 -82.33 1.63
N THR A 8 -48.24 -81.22 2.14
CA THR A 8 -48.60 -80.05 1.34
C THR A 8 -47.45 -79.04 1.39
N THR A 9 -46.92 -78.65 0.23
CA THR A 9 -45.89 -77.60 0.12
C THR A 9 -46.57 -76.22 0.15
N GLY A 10 -46.53 -75.55 1.29
CA GLY A 10 -46.85 -74.13 1.41
C GLY A 10 -45.75 -73.28 0.78
N GLY A 11 -46.08 -72.48 -0.24
CA GLY A 11 -45.17 -71.49 -0.82
C GLY A 11 -44.93 -70.33 0.15
N ALA A 12 -43.67 -69.97 0.37
CA ALA A 12 -43.29 -68.79 1.14
C ALA A 12 -43.72 -67.50 0.40
N PRO A 13 -44.14 -66.44 1.12
CA PRO A 13 -44.43 -65.16 0.50
C PRO A 13 -43.14 -64.54 -0.06
N ALA A 14 -43.20 -63.99 -1.26
CA ALA A 14 -42.11 -63.24 -1.86
C ALA A 14 -41.89 -61.95 -1.06
N TYR A 15 -40.70 -61.78 -0.49
CA TYR A 15 -40.24 -60.49 0.00
C TYR A 15 -39.98 -59.59 -1.21
N ALA A 16 -40.67 -58.45 -1.27
CA ALA A 16 -40.34 -57.39 -2.21
C ALA A 16 -38.97 -56.81 -1.82
N ASP A 17 -38.09 -56.72 -2.81
CA ASP A 17 -36.73 -56.22 -2.67
C ASP A 17 -36.77 -54.67 -2.65
N ASP A 18 -37.22 -54.10 -1.54
CA ASP A 18 -37.16 -52.65 -1.30
C ASP A 18 -35.71 -52.27 -0.94
N ALA A 19 -34.86 -52.21 -1.97
CA ALA A 19 -33.52 -51.65 -1.83
C ALA A 19 -33.65 -50.17 -1.38
N PRO A 20 -32.94 -49.74 -0.32
CA PRO A 20 -32.94 -48.34 0.09
C PRO A 20 -32.46 -47.45 -1.08
N PRO A 21 -33.03 -46.25 -1.24
CA PRO A 21 -32.63 -45.35 -2.32
C PRO A 21 -31.13 -45.08 -2.23
N PRO A 22 -30.42 -44.97 -3.37
CA PRO A 22 -28.99 -44.72 -3.37
C PRO A 22 -28.71 -43.42 -2.63
N VAL A 23 -27.87 -43.50 -1.60
CA VAL A 23 -27.33 -42.31 -0.91
C VAL A 23 -26.48 -41.57 -1.95
N GLN A 24 -26.98 -40.44 -2.44
CA GLN A 24 -26.17 -39.55 -3.27
C GLN A 24 -24.98 -39.11 -2.43
N SER A 25 -23.78 -39.47 -2.86
CA SER A 25 -22.56 -38.89 -2.29
C SER A 25 -22.66 -37.37 -2.49
N PRO A 26 -22.34 -36.54 -1.48
CA PRO A 26 -22.39 -35.09 -1.66
C PRO A 26 -21.54 -34.73 -2.88
N GLU A 27 -22.17 -34.08 -3.85
CA GLU A 27 -21.48 -33.62 -5.05
C GLU A 27 -20.30 -32.76 -4.59
N LEU A 28 -19.08 -33.19 -4.93
CA LEU A 28 -17.89 -32.43 -4.57
C LEU A 28 -18.01 -31.07 -5.25
N GLN A 29 -18.09 -30.01 -4.43
CA GLN A 29 -18.19 -28.63 -4.90
C GLN A 29 -16.79 -28.10 -5.18
N ASP A 30 -16.68 -27.22 -6.18
CA ASP A 30 -15.45 -26.49 -6.41
C ASP A 30 -15.11 -25.66 -5.17
N ARG A 31 -13.81 -25.55 -4.87
CA ARG A 31 -13.32 -24.64 -3.82
C ARG A 31 -12.80 -23.37 -4.47
N TYR A 32 -12.86 -22.27 -3.74
CA TYR A 32 -12.30 -20.99 -4.17
C TYR A 32 -11.29 -20.51 -3.14
N LEU A 33 -10.24 -19.86 -3.63
CA LEU A 33 -9.28 -19.12 -2.83
C LEU A 33 -9.25 -17.68 -3.33
N ILE A 34 -9.03 -16.74 -2.43
CA ILE A 34 -8.70 -15.36 -2.78
C ILE A 34 -7.34 -15.03 -2.16
N ILE A 35 -6.45 -14.52 -3.01
CA ILE A 35 -5.15 -13.98 -2.62
C ILE A 35 -5.25 -12.47 -2.85
N GLY A 36 -4.83 -11.66 -1.89
CA GLY A 36 -4.81 -10.21 -2.04
C GLY A 36 -3.51 -9.61 -1.54
N TRP A 37 -3.17 -8.45 -2.08
CA TRP A 37 -1.97 -7.70 -1.73
C TRP A 37 -2.15 -6.20 -2.05
N ASN A 38 -1.20 -5.40 -1.61
CA ASN A 38 -1.06 -3.99 -1.99
C ASN A 38 0.04 -3.87 -3.05
N ASP A 39 -0.06 -2.93 -3.99
CA ASP A 39 0.98 -2.69 -4.99
C ASP A 39 2.25 -2.06 -4.40
N LEU A 40 2.11 -1.35 -3.28
CA LEU A 40 3.19 -0.67 -2.59
C LEU A 40 3.39 -1.23 -1.17
N GLY A 41 4.64 -1.13 -0.68
CA GLY A 41 4.94 -1.46 0.72
C GLY A 41 4.32 -0.48 1.71
N MET A 42 4.23 0.81 1.34
CA MET A 42 3.58 1.88 2.09
C MET A 42 3.23 3.03 1.14
N HIS A 43 1.97 3.45 1.09
CA HIS A 43 1.62 4.71 0.43
C HIS A 43 1.89 5.90 1.35
N CYS A 44 2.48 6.97 0.84
CA CYS A 44 2.70 8.20 1.60
C CYS A 44 1.70 9.27 1.17
N LEU A 45 1.21 10.09 2.11
CA LEU A 45 0.36 11.24 1.81
C LEU A 45 0.82 12.49 2.57
N ASP A 46 0.36 13.66 2.14
CA ASP A 46 0.43 14.85 2.99
C ASP A 46 -0.62 14.77 4.11
N ASP A 47 -0.28 15.25 5.30
CA ASP A 47 -1.22 15.39 6.42
C ASP A 47 -2.19 16.59 6.22
N ARG A 48 -1.82 17.54 5.36
CA ARG A 48 -2.55 18.79 5.07
C ARG A 48 -2.28 19.30 3.65
N TYR A 49 -3.27 19.96 3.04
CA TYR A 49 -3.31 20.24 1.59
C TYR A 49 -3.53 21.73 1.24
N GLU A 50 -3.66 22.61 2.23
CA GLU A 50 -3.98 24.03 2.02
C GLU A 50 -2.83 24.84 1.40
N VAL A 51 -1.57 24.44 1.64
CA VAL A 51 -0.38 25.17 1.16
C VAL A 51 0.23 24.48 -0.05
N PHE A 52 0.59 23.20 0.07
CA PHE A 52 1.07 22.38 -1.02
C PHE A 52 0.65 20.92 -0.85
N SER A 53 0.87 20.11 -1.88
CA SER A 53 0.79 18.66 -1.83
C SER A 53 1.90 17.99 -2.63
N ILE A 54 2.47 16.93 -2.05
CA ILE A 54 3.37 15.98 -2.71
C ILE A 54 2.56 14.76 -3.20
N LEU A 55 1.72 14.17 -2.33
CA LEU A 55 0.94 12.97 -2.64
C LEU A 55 -0.45 13.02 -1.99
N PRO A 56 -1.52 12.64 -2.71
CA PRO A 56 -2.87 12.59 -2.16
C PRO A 56 -3.06 11.37 -1.23
N PRO A 57 -4.16 11.33 -0.47
CA PRO A 57 -4.62 10.09 0.14
C PRO A 57 -4.88 9.05 -0.96
N TYR A 58 -4.25 7.89 -0.85
CA TYR A 58 -4.28 6.87 -1.88
C TYR A 58 -3.92 5.50 -1.30
N ASN A 59 -4.38 4.44 -1.96
CA ASN A 59 -3.97 3.07 -1.74
C ASN A 59 -4.50 2.23 -2.91
N THR A 60 -3.75 1.22 -3.35
CA THR A 60 -4.23 0.26 -4.34
C THR A 60 -4.26 -1.15 -3.77
N MET A 61 -5.42 -1.80 -3.83
CA MET A 61 -5.56 -3.19 -3.43
C MET A 61 -5.73 -4.08 -4.65
N TRP A 62 -5.04 -5.21 -4.67
CA TRP A 62 -5.09 -6.22 -5.71
C TRP A 62 -5.65 -7.52 -5.15
N SER A 63 -6.29 -8.31 -6.00
CA SER A 63 -6.62 -9.69 -5.66
C SER A 63 -6.70 -10.63 -6.85
N GLN A 64 -6.49 -11.91 -6.57
CA GLN A 64 -6.71 -13.01 -7.50
C GLN A 64 -7.63 -14.04 -6.87
N VAL A 65 -8.68 -14.39 -7.61
CA VAL A 65 -9.57 -15.50 -7.22
C VAL A 65 -9.17 -16.73 -8.01
N VAL A 66 -8.90 -17.81 -7.29
CA VAL A 66 -8.50 -19.10 -7.84
C VAL A 66 -9.59 -20.13 -7.57
N ARG A 67 -10.20 -20.65 -8.62
CA ARG A 67 -11.11 -21.81 -8.57
C ARG A 67 -10.28 -23.09 -8.57
N ILE A 68 -10.57 -23.97 -7.64
CA ILE A 68 -9.99 -25.32 -7.52
C ILE A 68 -11.09 -26.32 -7.84
N PRO A 69 -11.05 -26.93 -9.03
CA PRO A 69 -12.07 -27.88 -9.45
C PRO A 69 -12.19 -29.09 -8.50
N ALA A 70 -13.42 -29.46 -8.15
CA ALA A 70 -13.68 -30.56 -7.22
C ALA A 70 -13.24 -31.93 -7.75
N ASN A 71 -13.14 -32.05 -9.08
CA ASN A 71 -12.71 -33.25 -9.80
C ASN A 71 -11.18 -33.43 -9.85
N GLY A 72 -10.41 -32.60 -9.16
CA GLY A 72 -8.94 -32.65 -9.18
C GLY A 72 -8.30 -32.04 -10.44
N GLY A 73 -9.06 -31.26 -11.22
CA GLY A 73 -8.51 -30.46 -12.31
C GLY A 73 -7.53 -29.39 -11.82
N GLU A 74 -6.77 -28.80 -12.76
CA GLU A 74 -5.81 -27.73 -12.45
C GLU A 74 -6.51 -26.49 -11.87
N PRO A 75 -5.89 -25.78 -10.91
CA PRO A 75 -6.39 -24.51 -10.42
C PRO A 75 -6.48 -23.46 -11.54
N GLN A 76 -7.55 -22.67 -11.52
CA GLN A 76 -7.84 -21.67 -12.56
C GLN A 76 -8.03 -20.29 -11.92
N VAL A 77 -7.32 -19.29 -12.41
CA VAL A 77 -7.64 -17.89 -12.10
C VAL A 77 -8.97 -17.54 -12.76
N VAL A 78 -9.89 -16.96 -12.00
CA VAL A 78 -11.25 -16.60 -12.47
C VAL A 78 -11.55 -15.14 -12.19
N THR A 79 -11.96 -14.42 -13.23
CA THR A 79 -12.44 -13.03 -13.16
C THR A 79 -13.86 -12.86 -13.69
N SER A 80 -14.42 -13.92 -14.28
CA SER A 80 -15.81 -13.95 -14.79
C SER A 80 -16.71 -14.78 -13.86
N GLY A 81 -17.94 -14.30 -13.64
CA GLY A 81 -18.90 -14.95 -12.75
C GLY A 81 -18.59 -14.78 -11.25
N VAL A 82 -17.57 -13.97 -10.92
CA VAL A 82 -17.17 -13.61 -9.57
C VAL A 82 -17.14 -12.10 -9.45
N THR A 83 -17.67 -11.58 -8.35
CA THR A 83 -17.54 -10.19 -7.93
C THR A 83 -16.64 -10.17 -6.69
N VAL A 84 -15.67 -9.26 -6.66
CA VAL A 84 -14.83 -9.06 -5.47
C VAL A 84 -15.14 -7.71 -4.86
N ASN A 85 -15.52 -7.72 -3.58
CA ASN A 85 -15.73 -6.52 -2.78
C ASN A 85 -14.55 -6.28 -1.85
N TYR A 86 -14.21 -5.02 -1.63
CA TYR A 86 -13.25 -4.62 -0.60
C TYR A 86 -13.91 -3.70 0.44
N SER A 87 -13.39 -3.72 1.65
CA SER A 87 -13.74 -2.76 2.72
C SER A 87 -12.59 -2.59 3.71
N VAL A 88 -12.23 -1.36 4.02
CA VAL A 88 -11.24 -1.05 5.05
C VAL A 88 -11.88 -1.20 6.43
N GLN A 89 -11.23 -1.91 7.34
CA GLN A 89 -11.73 -2.16 8.69
C GLN A 89 -11.70 -0.88 9.52
N ASP A 90 -12.80 -0.61 10.24
CA ASP A 90 -12.94 0.55 11.14
C ASP A 90 -12.56 1.88 10.45
N ASN A 91 -12.79 2.01 9.15
CA ASN A 91 -12.48 3.24 8.41
C ASN A 91 -13.50 3.46 7.29
N THR A 92 -14.56 4.20 7.60
CA THR A 92 -15.68 4.47 6.67
C THR A 92 -15.57 5.83 5.98
N TYR A 93 -14.70 6.70 6.47
CA TYR A 93 -14.47 8.03 5.91
C TYR A 93 -13.04 8.50 6.14
N SER A 94 -12.51 9.29 5.22
CA SER A 94 -11.22 9.95 5.35
C SER A 94 -11.34 11.48 5.43
N ALA A 95 -12.45 12.04 4.94
CA ALA A 95 -12.75 13.46 5.04
C ALA A 95 -12.94 13.89 6.50
N GLY A 96 -12.18 14.89 6.94
CA GLY A 96 -12.17 15.33 8.34
C GLY A 96 -11.03 14.72 9.17
N LYS A 97 -10.37 13.67 8.68
CA LYS A 97 -9.05 13.23 9.18
C LYS A 97 -7.93 14.03 8.50
N VAL A 98 -8.15 14.39 7.22
CA VAL A 98 -7.37 15.38 6.46
C VAL A 98 -8.30 16.31 5.67
N ASN A 99 -7.76 17.40 5.13
CA ASN A 99 -8.54 18.42 4.39
C ASN A 99 -8.42 18.34 2.86
N PHE A 100 -7.91 17.22 2.32
CA PHE A 100 -7.68 16.97 0.90
C PHE A 100 -8.83 17.40 -0.02
N TRP A 101 -10.06 16.97 0.25
CA TRP A 101 -11.22 17.25 -0.61
C TRP A 101 -11.54 18.74 -0.79
N ASN A 102 -11.11 19.61 0.13
CA ASN A 102 -11.29 21.05 -0.01
C ASN A 102 -10.38 21.64 -1.11
N TYR A 103 -9.26 20.98 -1.40
CA TYR A 103 -8.19 21.49 -2.27
C TYR A 103 -7.94 20.61 -3.49
N ALA A 104 -8.47 19.38 -3.52
CA ALA A 104 -8.26 18.42 -4.60
C ALA A 104 -8.58 18.97 -5.99
N GLN A 105 -9.63 19.79 -6.12
CA GLN A 105 -9.98 20.40 -7.40
C GLN A 105 -8.86 21.31 -7.94
N ALA A 106 -8.33 22.19 -7.09
CA ALA A 106 -7.26 23.11 -7.45
C ALA A 106 -5.93 22.36 -7.67
N LEU A 107 -5.57 21.46 -6.74
CA LEU A 107 -4.33 20.70 -6.79
C LEU A 107 -4.21 19.81 -8.03
N PHE A 108 -5.29 19.13 -8.41
CA PHE A 108 -5.28 18.16 -9.51
C PHE A 108 -5.99 18.67 -10.77
N ASN A 109 -6.32 19.97 -10.82
CA ASN A 109 -7.02 20.61 -11.93
C ASN A 109 -8.27 19.83 -12.38
N LEU A 110 -9.08 19.38 -11.42
CA LEU A 110 -10.26 18.59 -11.69
C LEU A 110 -11.37 19.47 -12.30
N PRO A 111 -12.18 18.94 -13.24
CA PRO A 111 -13.24 19.71 -13.86
C PRO A 111 -14.32 20.16 -12.86
N GLU A 112 -14.53 19.37 -11.80
CA GLU A 112 -15.49 19.62 -10.73
C GLU A 112 -14.88 19.23 -9.37
N PRO A 113 -15.42 19.71 -8.25
CA PRO A 113 -15.00 19.27 -6.91
C PRO A 113 -15.08 17.75 -6.77
N LEU A 114 -14.02 17.15 -6.22
CA LEU A 114 -13.97 15.71 -5.97
C LEU A 114 -15.03 15.34 -4.90
N PRO A 115 -15.86 14.30 -5.12
CA PRO A 115 -16.81 13.88 -4.11
C PRO A 115 -16.12 13.49 -2.79
N VAL A 116 -16.72 13.87 -1.68
CA VAL A 116 -16.18 13.61 -0.35
C VAL A 116 -16.01 12.09 -0.12
N ASN A 117 -14.87 11.68 0.44
CA ASN A 117 -14.48 10.27 0.65
C ASN A 117 -14.29 9.44 -0.63
N VAL A 118 -14.24 10.09 -1.80
CA VAL A 118 -13.91 9.44 -3.07
C VAL A 118 -12.50 9.87 -3.48
N GLY A 119 -11.69 8.91 -3.92
CA GLY A 119 -10.34 9.14 -4.42
C GLY A 119 -10.34 9.57 -5.88
N LEU A 120 -9.16 9.95 -6.39
CA LEU A 120 -9.00 10.51 -7.74
C LEU A 120 -9.42 9.55 -8.87
N THR A 121 -9.52 8.26 -8.58
CA THR A 121 -9.94 7.18 -9.50
C THR A 121 -11.40 6.76 -9.32
N GLY A 122 -12.15 7.42 -8.44
CA GLY A 122 -13.56 7.12 -8.18
C GLY A 122 -13.81 6.05 -7.10
N LYS A 123 -12.76 5.49 -6.48
CA LYS A 123 -12.90 4.50 -5.40
C LYS A 123 -13.15 5.17 -4.05
N GLY A 124 -13.94 4.51 -3.19
CA GLY A 124 -14.13 4.86 -1.78
C GLY A 124 -13.39 3.92 -0.84
N LEU A 125 -13.66 3.98 0.46
CA LEU A 125 -13.06 3.10 1.49
C LEU A 125 -13.66 1.68 1.48
N ALA A 126 -14.73 1.46 0.73
CA ALA A 126 -15.31 0.17 0.43
C ALA A 126 -15.98 0.23 -0.95
N GLY A 127 -16.11 -0.93 -1.62
CA GLY A 127 -16.77 -1.00 -2.93
C GLY A 127 -16.47 -2.29 -3.68
N ASP A 128 -16.84 -2.29 -4.97
CA ASP A 128 -16.43 -3.32 -5.92
C ASP A 128 -14.99 -3.07 -6.40
N MET A 129 -14.19 -4.13 -6.49
CA MET A 129 -12.94 -4.12 -7.23
C MET A 129 -13.21 -4.25 -8.72
N ASP A 130 -12.43 -3.57 -9.55
CA ASP A 130 -12.53 -3.63 -11.00
C ASP A 130 -11.89 -4.93 -11.53
N PRO A 131 -12.57 -5.71 -12.38
CA PRO A 131 -11.99 -6.92 -12.96
C PRO A 131 -10.98 -6.57 -14.06
N ALA A 132 -9.80 -7.17 -13.98
CA ALA A 132 -8.81 -7.23 -15.05
C ALA A 132 -8.78 -8.65 -15.68
N SER A 133 -7.81 -8.93 -16.57
CA SER A 133 -7.72 -10.23 -17.25
C SER A 133 -7.43 -11.38 -16.28
N GLN A 134 -6.59 -11.15 -15.27
CA GLN A 134 -6.08 -12.19 -14.37
C GLN A 134 -6.14 -11.80 -12.90
N TYR A 135 -6.81 -10.70 -12.54
CA TYR A 135 -6.90 -10.20 -11.18
C TYR A 135 -8.06 -9.20 -11.07
N PHE A 136 -8.31 -8.69 -9.86
CA PHE A 136 -9.17 -7.56 -9.58
C PHE A 136 -8.36 -6.48 -8.86
N GLU A 137 -8.72 -5.21 -9.05
CA GLU A 137 -8.02 -4.09 -8.42
C GLU A 137 -8.98 -3.02 -7.87
N ALA A 138 -8.60 -2.38 -6.79
CA ALA A 138 -9.22 -1.16 -6.28
C ALA A 138 -8.15 -0.09 -6.19
N VAL A 139 -7.96 0.63 -7.29
CA VAL A 139 -6.92 1.65 -7.47
C VAL A 139 -7.39 2.97 -6.89
N GLY A 140 -6.55 3.67 -6.14
CA GLY A 140 -6.82 5.03 -5.66
C GLY A 140 -7.90 5.16 -4.60
N VAL A 141 -7.98 4.18 -3.69
CA VAL A 141 -8.76 4.29 -2.45
C VAL A 141 -8.18 5.42 -1.59
N PRO A 142 -8.95 6.44 -1.18
CA PRO A 142 -8.42 7.63 -0.53
C PRO A 142 -8.15 7.39 0.97
N LEU A 143 -7.32 6.40 1.26
CA LEU A 143 -7.02 5.94 2.62
C LEU A 143 -6.12 6.94 3.34
N THR A 144 -6.35 7.08 4.65
CA THR A 144 -5.55 7.90 5.58
C THR A 144 -5.11 7.05 6.76
N PRO A 145 -4.00 7.35 7.45
CA PRO A 145 -3.49 6.54 8.56
C PRO A 145 -4.30 6.68 9.86
N TYR A 146 -5.58 7.03 9.78
CA TYR A 146 -6.45 7.22 10.92
C TYR A 146 -7.74 6.42 10.73
N ASN A 147 -8.11 5.62 11.71
CA ASN A 147 -9.36 4.87 11.75
C ASN A 147 -10.49 5.72 12.36
N ASP A 148 -11.73 5.26 12.27
CA ASP A 148 -12.90 5.98 12.77
C ASP A 148 -12.92 6.03 14.31
N SER A 149 -12.45 4.96 14.96
CA SER A 149 -12.40 4.86 16.41
C SER A 149 -11.28 5.68 17.05
N ALA A 150 -10.23 6.05 16.30
CA ALA A 150 -9.13 6.88 16.77
C ALA A 150 -8.64 7.85 15.67
N PRO A 151 -9.46 8.85 15.30
CA PRO A 151 -9.22 9.72 14.14
C PRO A 151 -8.01 10.66 14.27
N SER A 152 -7.33 10.65 15.41
CA SER A 152 -6.12 11.43 15.71
C SER A 152 -4.93 10.58 16.14
N VAL A 153 -5.03 9.25 16.05
CA VAL A 153 -3.94 8.32 16.40
C VAL A 153 -3.53 7.60 15.14
N ARG A 154 -2.26 7.75 14.75
CA ARG A 154 -1.72 7.10 13.55
C ARG A 154 -1.80 5.58 13.66
N GLN A 155 -2.30 4.97 12.61
CA GLN A 155 -2.44 3.54 12.37
C GLN A 155 -2.04 3.27 10.92
N PRO A 156 -0.73 3.17 10.64
CA PRO A 156 -0.24 3.09 9.27
C PRO A 156 -0.46 1.74 8.60
N TYR A 157 -0.80 0.70 9.36
CA TYR A 157 -1.02 -0.67 8.88
C TYR A 157 -2.48 -1.08 8.99
N GLN A 158 -3.36 -0.39 8.26
CA GLN A 158 -4.78 -0.70 8.29
C GLN A 158 -5.07 -2.03 7.60
N LEU A 159 -6.16 -2.66 8.00
CA LEU A 159 -6.59 -3.93 7.43
C LEU A 159 -7.76 -3.71 6.48
N ALA A 160 -7.76 -4.42 5.36
CA ALA A 160 -8.87 -4.43 4.42
C ALA A 160 -9.35 -5.86 4.19
N ASN A 161 -10.67 -6.05 4.22
CA ASN A 161 -11.32 -7.31 3.91
C ASN A 161 -11.63 -7.37 2.42
N LEU A 162 -11.25 -8.47 1.78
CA LEU A 162 -11.60 -8.79 0.41
C LEU A 162 -12.53 -10.00 0.40
N VAL A 163 -13.66 -9.87 -0.28
CA VAL A 163 -14.72 -10.88 -0.31
C VAL A 163 -15.07 -11.20 -1.75
N ALA A 164 -14.79 -12.44 -2.18
CA ALA A 164 -15.20 -12.96 -3.47
C ALA A 164 -16.57 -13.64 -3.33
N SER A 165 -17.53 -13.21 -4.14
CA SER A 165 -18.88 -13.77 -4.20
C SER A 165 -19.28 -14.13 -5.62
N ARG A 166 -20.17 -15.11 -5.77
CA ARG A 166 -20.73 -15.49 -7.08
C ARG A 166 -21.61 -14.36 -7.61
N THR A 167 -21.32 -13.90 -8.83
CA THR A 167 -22.10 -12.83 -9.46
C THR A 167 -23.56 -13.26 -9.64
N GLY A 168 -24.49 -12.38 -9.28
CA GLY A 168 -25.92 -12.60 -9.40
C GLY A 168 -26.58 -13.30 -8.21
N THR A 169 -25.89 -14.23 -7.53
CA THR A 169 -26.44 -14.89 -6.33
C THR A 169 -25.92 -14.31 -5.02
N GLY A 170 -24.73 -13.70 -5.02
CA GLY A 170 -24.08 -13.19 -3.81
C GLY A 170 -23.57 -14.29 -2.88
N GLU A 171 -23.48 -15.53 -3.36
CA GLU A 171 -22.94 -16.65 -2.59
C GLU A 171 -21.45 -16.42 -2.32
N LEU A 172 -21.07 -16.43 -1.04
CA LEU A 172 -19.67 -16.32 -0.61
C LEU A 172 -18.85 -17.48 -1.19
N LEU A 173 -17.76 -17.15 -1.89
CA LEU A 173 -16.84 -18.12 -2.45
C LEU A 173 -15.56 -18.22 -1.62
N ALA A 174 -14.97 -17.08 -1.29
CA ALA A 174 -13.76 -16.97 -0.48
C ALA A 174 -13.61 -15.56 0.10
N GLU A 175 -12.88 -15.42 1.19
CA GLU A 175 -12.53 -14.13 1.77
C GLU A 175 -11.09 -14.15 2.29
N THR A 176 -10.47 -12.97 2.38
CA THR A 176 -9.16 -12.78 3.00
C THR A 176 -9.06 -11.37 3.59
N THR A 177 -8.10 -11.16 4.48
CA THR A 177 -7.75 -9.85 5.01
C THR A 177 -6.33 -9.52 4.59
N ILE A 178 -6.13 -8.32 4.07
CA ILE A 178 -4.83 -7.79 3.65
C ILE A 178 -4.49 -6.54 4.45
N VAL A 179 -3.21 -6.14 4.40
CA VAL A 179 -2.77 -4.85 4.91
C VAL A 179 -2.90 -3.82 3.79
N ALA A 180 -3.51 -2.67 4.08
CA ALA A 180 -3.56 -1.48 3.24
C ALA A 180 -2.70 -0.39 3.92
N PRO A 181 -1.38 -0.40 3.66
CA PRO A 181 -0.45 0.45 4.37
C PRO A 181 -0.49 1.89 3.84
N VAL A 182 -0.58 2.85 4.75
CA VAL A 182 -0.56 4.29 4.44
C VAL A 182 0.09 5.10 5.56
N SER A 183 0.83 6.17 5.27
CA SER A 183 1.43 7.03 6.30
C SER A 183 1.53 8.50 5.88
N ASP A 184 1.36 9.39 6.86
CA ASP A 184 1.57 10.84 6.74
C ASP A 184 2.83 11.30 7.49
N GLU A 185 3.72 10.36 7.87
CA GLU A 185 4.93 10.63 8.63
C GLU A 185 6.07 11.14 7.74
N MET A 186 5.87 12.31 7.14
CA MET A 186 6.91 13.05 6.42
C MET A 186 7.28 14.30 7.23
N ARG A 187 8.50 14.35 7.76
CA ARG A 187 8.88 15.30 8.82
C ARG A 187 9.68 16.50 8.32
N CYS A 188 9.17 17.19 7.28
CA CYS A 188 9.80 18.41 6.79
C CYS A 188 9.91 19.49 7.88
N ASP A 189 9.01 19.44 8.87
CA ASP A 189 9.00 20.31 10.05
C ASP A 189 10.28 20.20 10.90
N ASN A 190 11.01 19.09 10.82
CA ASN A 190 12.28 18.92 11.54
C ASN A 190 13.32 20.00 11.17
N CYS A 191 13.29 20.50 9.94
CA CYS A 191 14.25 21.50 9.44
C CYS A 191 13.57 22.80 8.95
N HIS A 192 12.37 22.70 8.38
CA HIS A 192 11.63 23.85 7.85
C HIS A 192 10.72 24.52 8.88
N HIS A 193 10.86 24.22 10.18
CA HIS A 193 10.19 24.98 11.24
C HIS A 193 10.56 26.48 11.20
N ASP A 194 9.80 27.30 11.92
CA ASP A 194 10.09 28.72 12.03
C ASP A 194 11.51 28.97 12.56
N GLY A 195 12.27 29.76 11.80
CA GLY A 195 13.65 30.14 12.10
C GLY A 195 14.68 29.07 11.72
N GLY A 196 14.25 27.97 11.10
CA GLY A 196 15.11 26.91 10.56
C GLY A 196 15.74 27.32 9.22
N VAL A 197 15.59 26.47 8.20
CA VAL A 197 16.16 26.71 6.86
C VAL A 197 15.79 28.10 6.33
N GLY A 198 16.80 28.85 5.86
CA GLY A 198 16.64 30.21 5.36
C GLY A 198 16.27 31.27 6.42
N GLY A 199 16.16 30.89 7.71
CA GLY A 199 15.72 31.78 8.79
C GLY A 199 14.27 32.26 8.63
N ILE A 200 13.45 31.55 7.85
CA ILE A 200 12.08 31.94 7.51
C ILE A 200 11.15 31.59 8.67
N SER A 201 10.20 32.46 9.01
CA SER A 201 9.23 32.24 10.09
C SER A 201 7.85 32.74 9.70
N THR A 202 7.06 31.88 9.05
CA THR A 202 5.69 32.20 8.61
C THR A 202 4.62 31.67 9.57
N GLY A 203 4.98 30.82 10.53
CA GLY A 203 4.05 30.11 11.41
C GLY A 203 3.60 28.74 10.88
N ASP A 204 4.02 28.35 9.68
CA ASP A 204 3.76 27.04 9.07
C ASP A 204 4.99 26.59 8.28
N TYR A 205 5.53 25.41 8.59
CA TYR A 205 6.71 24.88 7.89
C TYR A 205 6.46 24.73 6.37
N ARG A 206 5.21 24.50 5.95
CA ARG A 206 4.87 24.38 4.53
C ARG A 206 5.05 25.69 3.80
N LEU A 207 4.63 26.80 4.43
CA LEU A 207 4.84 28.15 3.91
C LEU A 207 6.31 28.54 3.96
N ASN A 208 7.06 28.10 4.97
CA ASN A 208 8.51 28.28 5.01
C ASN A 208 9.18 27.62 3.80
N ILE A 209 8.77 26.40 3.44
CA ILE A 209 9.24 25.69 2.23
C ILE A 209 8.93 26.49 0.96
N LEU A 210 7.68 26.91 0.76
CA LEU A 210 7.32 27.68 -0.46
C LEU A 210 8.05 29.02 -0.52
N THR A 211 8.23 29.70 0.61
CA THR A 211 8.97 30.98 0.69
C THR A 211 10.43 30.78 0.31
N TYR A 212 11.06 29.72 0.82
CA TYR A 212 12.43 29.38 0.47
C TYR A 212 12.56 29.02 -1.01
N HIS A 213 11.62 28.23 -1.53
CA HIS A 213 11.56 27.87 -2.94
C HIS A 213 11.42 29.11 -3.84
N ASP A 214 10.58 30.07 -3.45
CA ASP A 214 10.41 31.33 -4.18
C ASP A 214 11.70 32.17 -4.21
N ASP A 215 12.40 32.27 -3.09
CA ASP A 215 13.68 32.98 -3.00
C ASP A 215 14.77 32.30 -3.86
N GLU A 216 14.91 30.99 -3.76
CA GLU A 216 15.97 30.24 -4.44
C GLU A 216 15.72 30.09 -5.94
N SER A 217 14.46 29.83 -6.33
CA SER A 217 14.10 29.48 -7.72
C SER A 217 13.43 30.62 -8.48
N GLY A 218 13.23 31.78 -7.85
CA GLY A 218 12.57 32.94 -8.46
C GLY A 218 11.11 32.69 -8.83
N THR A 219 10.42 31.82 -8.08
CA THR A 219 9.01 31.48 -8.28
C THR A 219 8.07 32.40 -7.47
N ASN A 220 6.75 32.19 -7.58
CA ASN A 220 5.73 32.86 -6.77
C ASN A 220 4.69 31.83 -6.27
N LEU A 221 5.17 30.75 -5.68
CA LEU A 221 4.40 29.64 -5.14
C LEU A 221 3.61 30.06 -3.90
N VAL A 222 4.15 30.94 -3.05
CA VAL A 222 3.39 31.51 -1.93
C VAL A 222 2.13 32.21 -2.42
N GLY A 223 2.20 32.93 -3.54
CA GLY A 223 1.05 33.57 -4.16
C GLY A 223 0.13 32.64 -4.96
N SER A 224 0.49 31.36 -5.12
CA SER A 224 -0.19 30.39 -6.01
C SER A 224 -0.75 29.17 -5.28
N GLN A 225 -0.90 29.24 -3.95
CA GLN A 225 -1.42 28.14 -3.13
C GLN A 225 -2.88 27.77 -3.48
N PRO A 226 -3.27 26.49 -3.34
CA PRO A 226 -2.42 25.36 -2.99
C PRO A 226 -1.56 24.90 -4.19
N VAL A 227 -0.31 24.49 -3.92
CA VAL A 227 0.64 24.07 -4.96
C VAL A 227 0.76 22.54 -5.00
N LEU A 228 0.44 21.91 -6.13
CA LEU A 228 0.86 20.53 -6.37
C LEU A 228 2.31 20.55 -6.87
N CYS A 229 3.26 19.99 -6.12
CA CYS A 229 4.68 19.96 -6.52
C CYS A 229 4.84 19.31 -7.91
N ALA A 230 4.03 18.28 -8.16
CA ALA A 230 4.01 17.52 -9.40
C ALA A 230 3.43 18.27 -10.62
N SER A 231 2.87 19.48 -10.43
CA SER A 231 2.44 20.34 -11.54
C SER A 231 3.63 20.89 -12.35
N CYS A 232 4.78 21.04 -11.70
CA CYS A 232 6.05 21.47 -12.30
C CYS A 232 7.06 20.33 -12.39
N HIS A 233 7.26 19.59 -11.30
CA HIS A 233 8.21 18.50 -11.25
C HIS A 233 7.56 17.20 -11.69
N ALA A 234 8.11 16.52 -12.70
CA ALA A 234 7.55 15.24 -13.13
C ALA A 234 7.50 14.22 -11.97
N SER A 235 6.42 13.44 -11.90
CA SER A 235 6.23 12.41 -10.88
C SER A 235 5.55 11.18 -11.47
N PRO A 236 6.32 10.10 -11.72
CA PRO A 236 5.78 8.81 -12.16
C PRO A 236 4.74 8.23 -11.20
N ALA A 237 4.91 8.41 -9.88
CA ALA A 237 3.93 7.98 -8.88
C ALA A 237 2.54 8.62 -9.07
N LEU A 238 2.48 9.83 -9.62
CA LEU A 238 1.21 10.51 -9.95
C LEU A 238 0.88 10.46 -11.45
N GLY A 239 1.70 9.80 -12.27
CA GLY A 239 1.55 9.81 -13.73
C GLY A 239 1.66 11.20 -14.37
N THR A 240 2.31 12.15 -13.69
CA THR A 240 2.39 13.55 -14.15
C THR A 240 3.68 13.79 -14.95
N PRO A 241 3.59 14.42 -16.14
CA PRO A 241 4.76 14.65 -16.98
C PRO A 241 5.63 15.82 -16.50
N GLY A 242 5.14 16.65 -15.56
CA GLY A 242 5.80 17.88 -15.16
C GLY A 242 5.89 18.91 -16.30
N GLN A 243 6.77 19.90 -16.12
CA GLN A 243 7.06 20.94 -17.11
C GLN A 243 8.40 20.68 -17.81
N PRO A 244 8.53 21.01 -19.11
CA PRO A 244 9.79 20.85 -19.83
C PRO A 244 10.95 21.58 -19.15
N GLY A 245 12.07 20.89 -18.96
CA GLY A 245 13.29 21.44 -18.34
C GLY A 245 13.29 21.45 -16.82
N VAL A 246 12.18 21.10 -16.16
CA VAL A 246 12.11 20.90 -14.71
C VAL A 246 12.41 19.43 -14.39
N LYS A 247 13.28 19.20 -13.41
CA LYS A 247 13.70 17.85 -13.02
C LYS A 247 12.57 17.11 -12.30
N TYR A 248 12.65 15.78 -12.26
CA TYR A 248 11.74 14.96 -11.46
C TYR A 248 11.67 15.45 -10.01
N LEU A 249 10.52 15.26 -9.37
CA LEU A 249 10.34 15.67 -7.99
C LEU A 249 11.31 14.93 -7.07
N SER A 250 11.48 13.63 -7.32
CA SER A 250 12.47 12.80 -6.64
C SER A 250 13.89 13.37 -6.78
N HIS A 251 14.37 13.65 -8.00
CA HIS A 251 15.67 14.29 -8.20
C HIS A 251 15.80 15.59 -7.40
N SER A 252 14.83 16.48 -7.54
CA SER A 252 14.88 17.83 -6.95
C SER A 252 14.90 17.78 -5.42
N MET A 253 14.15 16.84 -4.83
CA MET A 253 14.17 16.63 -3.38
C MET A 253 15.49 16.01 -2.93
N HIS A 254 15.90 14.87 -3.49
CA HIS A 254 17.07 14.17 -2.96
C HIS A 254 18.37 14.95 -3.20
N GLU A 255 18.60 15.52 -4.38
CA GLU A 255 19.81 16.28 -4.68
C GLU A 255 19.93 17.55 -3.82
N LYS A 256 18.82 18.23 -3.52
CA LYS A 256 18.82 19.42 -2.66
C LYS A 256 19.13 19.13 -1.20
N HIS A 257 18.83 17.92 -0.74
CA HIS A 257 19.07 17.50 0.64
C HIS A 257 20.33 16.63 0.77
N ALA A 258 20.96 16.27 -0.35
CA ALA A 258 22.14 15.43 -0.37
C ALA A 258 23.34 16.12 0.30
N GLY A 259 23.83 15.55 1.39
CA GLY A 259 24.95 16.10 2.15
C GLY A 259 24.58 17.24 3.11
N GLU A 260 23.29 17.44 3.40
CA GLU A 260 22.82 18.27 4.53
C GLU A 260 22.93 17.52 5.90
N ASP A 261 23.83 16.55 5.98
CA ASP A 261 24.22 15.80 7.19
C ASP A 261 24.66 16.77 8.30
N GLY A 262 23.77 17.13 9.23
CA GLY A 262 24.17 18.00 10.33
C GLY A 262 23.08 18.73 11.11
N VAL A 263 21.80 18.61 10.74
CA VAL A 263 20.72 19.15 11.60
C VAL A 263 20.52 18.21 12.79
N VAL A 264 21.40 18.30 13.78
CA VAL A 264 21.29 17.60 15.06
C VAL A 264 20.01 18.06 15.75
N ILE A 265 18.94 17.29 15.61
CA ILE A 265 17.73 17.49 16.41
C ILE A 265 18.09 17.09 17.83
N ASN A 266 18.23 18.07 18.72
CA ASN A 266 18.40 17.89 20.15
C ASN A 266 17.13 17.28 20.76
N THR A 267 16.87 16.01 20.50
CA THR A 267 15.88 15.24 21.26
C THR A 267 16.63 14.44 22.30
N MET A 268 16.65 14.98 23.52
CA MET A 268 16.98 14.31 24.78
C MET A 268 16.16 13.02 25.05
N ALA A 269 15.43 12.48 24.07
CA ALA A 269 14.65 11.25 24.13
C ALA A 269 15.45 10.00 23.72
N ALA A 270 16.55 10.13 22.96
CA ALA A 270 17.35 8.98 22.52
C ALA A 270 18.39 8.49 23.57
N SER A 271 18.57 9.23 24.67
CA SER A 271 19.72 9.05 25.57
C SER A 271 19.57 7.96 26.65
N TRP A 272 18.66 7.00 26.49
CA TRP A 272 18.39 5.97 27.51
C TRP A 272 18.77 4.53 27.13
N LEU A 273 19.43 4.29 26.00
CA LEU A 273 19.70 2.92 25.57
C LEU A 273 21.17 2.65 25.18
N HIS A 274 21.88 2.13 26.19
CA HIS A 274 23.01 1.21 26.13
C HIS A 274 24.46 1.75 26.18
N SER A 275 24.95 1.82 27.42
CA SER A 275 26.37 1.64 27.76
C SER A 275 26.65 0.15 28.05
N THR A 276 27.65 -0.43 27.38
CA THR A 276 28.60 -1.44 27.91
C THR A 276 29.48 -1.95 26.77
N GLY A 277 30.67 -1.35 26.65
CA GLY A 277 31.66 -1.72 25.65
C GLY A 277 32.38 -3.03 25.97
N THR A 278 32.70 -3.78 24.92
CA THR A 278 33.85 -4.70 24.87
C THR A 278 34.55 -4.54 23.52
N LEU A 279 35.88 -4.62 23.59
CA LEU A 279 36.87 -4.20 22.61
C LEU A 279 36.77 -5.05 21.33
N GLY A 280 36.49 -4.41 20.19
CA GLY A 280 36.40 -5.07 18.88
C GLY A 280 35.45 -4.43 17.86
N ALA A 281 34.68 -3.39 18.23
CA ALA A 281 33.94 -2.56 17.29
C ALA A 281 33.76 -1.15 17.87
N PRO A 282 33.90 -0.07 17.08
CA PRO A 282 33.63 1.28 17.55
C PRO A 282 32.15 1.45 17.95
N PRO A 283 31.85 2.41 18.85
CA PRO A 283 30.52 2.62 19.41
C PRO A 283 29.50 2.98 18.34
N ARG A 284 28.34 2.31 18.37
CA ARG A 284 27.27 2.37 17.38
C ARG A 284 26.31 3.52 17.69
N ASN A 285 26.17 4.43 16.73
CA ASN A 285 25.01 5.28 16.51
C ASN A 285 24.41 4.83 15.15
N PRO A 286 23.16 5.13 14.81
CA PRO A 286 22.68 5.37 13.45
C PRO A 286 23.61 6.20 12.49
N GLU A 287 24.90 6.38 12.78
CA GLU A 287 25.81 7.32 12.10
C GLU A 287 26.89 6.68 11.21
N ASP A 288 26.60 5.59 10.48
CA ASP A 288 27.24 5.45 9.15
C ASP A 288 26.25 5.16 8.00
N GLY A 289 24.94 5.33 8.25
CA GLY A 289 23.88 5.39 7.24
C GLY A 289 23.59 6.83 6.81
N THR A 290 24.59 7.51 6.24
CA THR A 290 24.73 8.97 6.06
C THR A 290 23.72 9.67 5.13
N GLU A 291 22.41 9.44 5.28
CA GLU A 291 21.40 10.35 4.73
C GLU A 291 20.03 10.32 5.48
N ASP A 292 19.93 9.59 6.61
CA ASP A 292 18.71 9.40 7.43
C ASP A 292 17.39 9.54 6.65
N CYS A 293 17.14 8.60 5.73
CA CYS A 293 15.98 8.63 4.84
C CYS A 293 14.65 8.81 5.61
N TYR A 294 14.62 8.40 6.87
CA TYR A 294 13.47 8.52 7.78
C TYR A 294 13.22 9.94 8.32
N GLN A 295 14.09 10.91 8.02
CA GLN A 295 13.77 12.33 8.22
C GLN A 295 12.66 12.81 7.30
N CYS A 296 12.51 12.19 6.13
CA CYS A 296 11.46 12.54 5.16
C CYS A 296 10.53 11.38 4.84
N HIS A 297 11.04 10.15 4.81
CA HIS A 297 10.23 8.96 4.58
C HIS A 297 9.65 8.41 5.89
N PRO A 298 8.43 7.83 5.87
CA PRO A 298 7.83 7.26 7.08
C PRO A 298 8.68 6.14 7.67
N GLY A 299 9.08 6.26 8.95
CA GLY A 299 10.08 5.33 9.49
C GLY A 299 10.28 5.33 10.99
N VAL A 300 10.25 6.49 11.65
CA VAL A 300 10.48 6.58 13.10
C VAL A 300 9.31 5.97 13.87
N GLU A 301 8.08 6.31 13.46
CA GLU A 301 6.84 5.77 14.01
C GLU A 301 6.26 4.67 13.12
N THR A 302 6.28 4.90 11.80
CA THR A 302 5.68 4.01 10.80
C THR A 302 6.49 2.74 10.62
N ALA A 303 7.82 2.81 10.67
CA ALA A 303 8.73 1.69 10.42
C ALA A 303 8.49 1.01 9.05
N CYS A 304 8.55 1.76 7.95
CA CYS A 304 8.31 1.22 6.60
C CYS A 304 9.17 -0.01 6.27
N LEU A 305 10.47 0.02 6.56
CA LEU A 305 11.36 -1.12 6.34
C LEU A 305 11.29 -2.10 7.53
N ARG A 306 10.40 -3.09 7.40
CA ARG A 306 10.07 -4.07 8.47
C ARG A 306 10.10 -5.53 8.03
N ASP A 307 10.67 -5.79 6.87
CA ASP A 307 10.65 -7.11 6.23
C ASP A 307 11.84 -8.00 6.66
N THR A 308 12.05 -9.08 5.90
CA THR A 308 13.17 -10.01 6.14
C THR A 308 14.53 -9.37 5.85
N MET A 309 14.60 -8.37 4.97
CA MET A 309 15.82 -7.65 4.64
C MET A 309 16.20 -6.74 5.80
N SER A 310 15.23 -6.03 6.37
CA SER A 310 15.38 -5.31 7.65
C SER A 310 15.91 -6.22 8.76
N SER A 311 15.31 -7.41 8.90
CA SER A 311 15.72 -8.42 9.91
C SER A 311 17.13 -8.97 9.66
N ALA A 312 17.62 -8.91 8.43
CA ALA A 312 18.98 -9.28 8.03
C ALA A 312 19.99 -8.12 8.19
N GLY A 313 19.57 -6.96 8.71
CA GLY A 313 20.41 -5.79 8.91
C GLY A 313 20.63 -4.95 7.65
N MET A 314 19.81 -5.14 6.61
CA MET A 314 19.81 -4.26 5.44
C MET A 314 18.93 -3.04 5.70
N TRP A 315 19.36 -1.91 5.13
CA TRP A 315 18.73 -0.60 5.19
C TRP A 315 18.52 -0.04 3.79
N CYS A 316 17.78 1.06 3.69
CA CYS A 316 17.41 1.71 2.42
C CYS A 316 18.64 1.90 1.51
N THR A 317 19.76 2.36 2.08
CA THR A 317 21.00 2.66 1.34
C THR A 317 21.70 1.42 0.80
N ASN A 318 21.44 0.22 1.35
CA ASN A 318 22.00 -1.02 0.82
C ASN A 318 21.42 -1.39 -0.54
N CYS A 319 20.21 -0.93 -0.85
CA CYS A 319 19.53 -1.18 -2.11
C CYS A 319 19.50 0.06 -3.02
N HIS A 320 19.25 1.23 -2.44
CA HIS A 320 19.01 2.47 -3.19
C HIS A 320 20.25 3.37 -3.31
N GLY A 321 21.28 3.17 -2.48
CA GLY A 321 22.41 4.09 -2.35
C GLY A 321 22.09 5.31 -1.46
N ASP A 322 22.95 6.33 -1.52
CA ASP A 322 22.78 7.61 -0.81
C ASP A 322 21.79 8.55 -1.53
N MET A 323 21.56 9.77 -1.02
CA MET A 323 20.58 10.71 -1.57
C MET A 323 21.02 11.20 -2.94
N ARG A 324 22.33 11.27 -3.21
CA ARG A 324 22.84 11.58 -4.55
C ARG A 324 22.54 10.46 -5.54
N ALA A 325 22.65 9.21 -5.11
CA ALA A 325 22.31 8.06 -5.94
C ALA A 325 20.81 8.06 -6.28
N VAL A 326 19.93 8.26 -5.29
CA VAL A 326 18.48 8.35 -5.51
C VAL A 326 18.09 9.63 -6.27
N GLY A 327 18.85 10.70 -6.05
CA GLY A 327 18.74 11.98 -6.72
C GLY A 327 19.41 12.04 -8.09
N SER A 328 19.92 10.94 -8.64
CA SER A 328 20.56 10.95 -9.96
C SER A 328 19.56 11.33 -11.06
N GLU A 329 20.00 12.14 -12.04
CA GLU A 329 19.20 12.45 -13.24
C GLU A 329 19.04 11.25 -14.18
N ASP A 330 19.93 10.26 -14.07
CA ASP A 330 19.88 9.03 -14.86
C ASP A 330 18.84 8.04 -14.32
N ARG A 331 18.22 8.35 -13.16
CA ARG A 331 17.23 7.50 -12.50
C ARG A 331 15.82 8.03 -12.77
N ILE A 332 14.93 7.15 -13.21
CA ILE A 332 13.49 7.38 -13.24
C ILE A 332 12.89 6.78 -11.96
N PRO A 333 12.41 7.61 -11.01
CA PRO A 333 11.84 7.11 -9.75
C PRO A 333 10.60 6.26 -10.00
N TRP A 334 10.39 5.20 -9.21
CA TRP A 334 9.29 4.22 -9.35
C TRP A 334 9.35 3.35 -10.61
N VAL A 335 10.39 3.52 -11.44
CA VAL A 335 10.66 2.70 -12.63
C VAL A 335 11.99 1.98 -12.47
N ASP A 336 13.03 2.73 -12.12
CA ASP A 336 14.36 2.21 -11.83
C ASP A 336 14.47 1.86 -10.33
N GLU A 337 13.91 0.71 -10.00
CA GLU A 337 13.91 0.15 -8.64
C GLU A 337 14.96 -0.96 -8.46
N PRO A 338 15.51 -1.12 -7.24
CA PRO A 338 16.43 -2.22 -6.92
C PRO A 338 15.82 -3.57 -7.29
N LYS A 339 16.65 -4.46 -7.85
CA LYS A 339 16.20 -5.75 -8.36
C LYS A 339 16.62 -6.91 -7.45
N CYS A 340 15.67 -7.75 -7.05
CA CYS A 340 15.89 -9.02 -6.36
C CYS A 340 16.91 -9.89 -7.10
N GLY A 341 16.82 -9.93 -8.44
CA GLY A 341 17.68 -10.73 -9.30
C GLY A 341 19.11 -10.23 -9.47
N ASP A 342 19.46 -9.07 -8.87
CA ASP A 342 20.82 -8.55 -8.96
C ASP A 342 21.82 -9.57 -8.42
N SER A 343 22.97 -9.69 -9.10
CA SER A 343 24.09 -10.55 -8.70
C SER A 343 24.66 -10.22 -7.32
N ALA A 344 24.52 -8.98 -6.86
CA ALA A 344 24.88 -8.55 -5.51
C ALA A 344 23.82 -8.95 -4.45
N CYS A 345 22.63 -9.37 -4.89
CA CYS A 345 21.49 -9.76 -4.05
C CYS A 345 21.22 -11.27 -4.17
N HIS A 346 20.08 -11.67 -4.75
CA HIS A 346 19.68 -13.09 -4.82
C HIS A 346 20.14 -13.78 -6.11
N GLY A 347 20.59 -13.01 -7.09
CA GLY A 347 21.04 -13.52 -8.39
C GLY A 347 19.90 -13.97 -9.31
N PRO A 348 20.24 -14.41 -10.53
CA PRO A 348 19.28 -14.52 -11.64
C PRO A 348 18.18 -15.57 -11.45
N GLN A 349 18.34 -16.52 -10.54
CA GLN A 349 17.29 -17.51 -10.22
C GLN A 349 16.09 -16.88 -9.50
N TYR A 350 16.28 -15.70 -8.92
CA TYR A 350 15.27 -14.94 -8.18
C TYR A 350 14.97 -13.61 -8.88
N ALA A 351 15.26 -13.52 -10.18
CA ALA A 351 14.93 -12.36 -10.98
C ALA A 351 13.42 -12.16 -11.07
N GLU A 352 13.03 -10.90 -11.09
CA GLU A 352 11.66 -10.48 -11.32
C GLU A 352 11.17 -10.93 -12.69
N ASN A 353 9.86 -11.09 -12.79
CA ASN A 353 9.26 -11.38 -14.07
C ASN A 353 9.51 -10.20 -15.04
N PRO A 354 9.83 -10.48 -16.31
CA PRO A 354 10.04 -9.43 -17.28
C PRO A 354 8.73 -8.65 -17.51
N ASN A 355 8.81 -7.32 -17.48
CA ASN A 355 7.69 -6.38 -17.64
C ASN A 355 6.66 -6.34 -16.50
N THR A 356 7.06 -6.68 -15.27
CA THR A 356 6.30 -6.32 -14.06
C THR A 356 6.69 -4.97 -13.52
#